data_AF-A0A3D8JYY3-F1
#
_entry.id   AF-A0A3D8JYY3-F1
#
_cell.length_a   1.000
_cell.length_b   1.000
_cell.length_c   1.000
_cell.angle_alpha   90.00
_cell.angle_beta   90.00
_cell.angle_gamma   90.00
#
_symmetry.space_group_name_H-M   'P 1'
#
loop_
_entity.id
_entity.type
_entity.pdbx_description
1 polymer ?
#
loop_
_entity_poly.entity_id
_entity_poly.type
_entity_poly.pdbx_seq_one_letter_code
_entity_poly.pdbx_strand_id
1 'polypeptide(L)'
;MEDQQRKYLDLATCLTAFMMSTLLLAGCGDRSVSGSYVSHFGNQVDLLQITETPDHRFTGTLRHAGLKNDGTLSSNSANVSGSVDGNSITLTVLETPLPIRQNFSGTVTGSGIDLTVGNGAQTGVEHFATGQPSDFDTVVAQLNQAGQPIIAARQRGQRVEQLNRQLNALTDSLNRFVASAHQHLERLPRAQAYYQHAVTVEQAKLDRAQRLEAIGNGVAQGQAGVIVGQMGVDKSQISIADDSFDRAQNDEATAENALNARIAQWHGTCLDGNTVKAGDVIPDMGPCKGLARAVAAYKAVLPPLHNAFAAAAQAKAHGHAQLASIWQTADNLH
;
A
#
# COMPACT_ATOMS: atom_id res chain seq x y z
N MET A 1 -66.57 40.46 -63.03
CA MET A 1 -66.15 39.35 -62.15
C MET A 1 -66.77 38.09 -62.75
N GLU A 2 -66.47 37.86 -64.03
CA GLU A 2 -65.40 36.98 -64.56
C GLU A 2 -65.81 35.51 -64.39
N ASP A 3 -66.55 34.95 -65.36
CA ASP A 3 -66.13 34.37 -66.67
C ASP A 3 -65.88 32.86 -66.54
N GLN A 4 -66.80 32.04 -67.07
CA GLN A 4 -66.77 31.39 -68.40
C GLN A 4 -66.14 29.99 -68.35
N GLN A 5 -66.94 28.94 -68.54
CA GLN A 5 -67.20 28.26 -69.84
C GLN A 5 -65.96 27.65 -70.52
N ARG A 6 -65.94 26.31 -70.63
CA ARG A 6 -66.06 25.52 -71.88
C ARG A 6 -66.12 24.02 -71.50
N LYS A 7 -67.16 23.22 -71.82
CA LYS A 7 -67.71 22.72 -73.10
C LYS A 7 -66.81 21.73 -73.87
N TYR A 8 -67.41 20.55 -74.12
CA TYR A 8 -67.22 19.63 -75.25
C TYR A 8 -65.94 18.78 -75.29
N LEU A 9 -65.89 17.56 -75.82
CA LEU A 9 -66.81 16.51 -76.31
C LEU A 9 -65.86 15.32 -76.62
N ASP A 10 -66.43 14.17 -76.96
CA ASP A 10 -65.85 13.01 -77.64
C ASP A 10 -65.11 11.98 -76.79
N LEU A 11 -65.59 10.74 -76.68
CA LEU A 11 -65.97 9.69 -77.65
C LEU A 11 -64.85 8.64 -77.76
N ALA A 12 -65.25 7.44 -77.37
CA ALA A 12 -64.95 6.19 -78.05
C ALA A 12 -63.60 5.46 -77.81
N THR A 13 -63.78 4.14 -77.85
CA THR A 13 -62.83 3.08 -78.23
C THR A 13 -61.80 2.69 -77.15
N CYS A 14 -62.07 1.65 -76.35
CA CYS A 14 -61.91 0.23 -76.71
C CYS A 14 -60.43 -0.12 -76.91
N LEU A 15 -59.80 -0.83 -75.97
CA LEU A 15 -59.29 -2.19 -76.18
C LEU A 15 -58.49 -2.69 -74.98
N THR A 16 -58.71 -3.97 -74.73
CA THR A 16 -58.02 -4.95 -73.89
C THR A 16 -56.50 -5.04 -74.04
N ALA A 17 -55.89 -5.60 -72.97
CA ALA A 17 -54.64 -6.37 -72.91
C ALA A 17 -53.35 -5.61 -72.56
N PHE A 18 -52.78 -5.91 -71.38
CA PHE A 18 -51.65 -6.84 -71.26
C PHE A 18 -51.39 -7.12 -69.77
N MET A 19 -51.64 -8.36 -69.36
CA MET A 19 -51.11 -8.91 -68.10
C MET A 19 -49.60 -9.07 -68.32
N MET A 20 -48.81 -8.12 -67.81
CA MET A 20 -47.35 -8.22 -67.84
C MET A 20 -46.89 -8.66 -66.46
N SER A 21 -46.63 -9.97 -66.35
CA SER A 21 -46.01 -10.61 -65.21
C SER A 21 -44.68 -9.93 -64.89
N THR A 22 -44.65 -9.14 -63.82
CA THR A 22 -43.42 -8.70 -63.18
C THR A 22 -42.75 -9.91 -62.53
N LEU A 23 -41.78 -10.52 -63.24
CA LEU A 23 -40.77 -11.35 -62.60
C LEU A 23 -40.00 -10.47 -61.61
N LEU A 24 -40.34 -10.57 -60.32
CA LEU A 24 -39.44 -10.22 -59.23
C LEU A 24 -38.27 -11.21 -59.28
N LEU A 25 -37.23 -10.86 -60.02
CA LEU A 25 -35.89 -11.40 -59.80
C LEU A 25 -35.47 -10.96 -58.39
N ALA A 26 -35.81 -11.78 -57.39
CA ALA A 26 -35.11 -11.77 -56.12
C ALA A 26 -33.65 -12.11 -56.44
N GLY A 27 -32.81 -11.08 -56.54
CA GLY A 27 -31.37 -11.24 -56.62
C GLY A 27 -30.90 -11.92 -55.34
N CYS A 28 -30.74 -13.24 -55.39
CA CYS A 28 -29.86 -13.98 -54.50
C CYS A 28 -28.42 -13.55 -54.84
N GLY A 29 -28.03 -12.34 -54.43
CA GLY A 29 -26.62 -12.00 -54.35
C GLY A 29 -26.01 -12.82 -53.20
N ASP A 30 -24.88 -13.47 -53.45
CA ASP A 30 -24.09 -14.12 -52.42
C ASP A 30 -23.89 -13.13 -51.27
N ARG A 31 -24.49 -13.42 -50.12
CA ARG A 31 -24.35 -12.59 -48.93
C ARG A 31 -22.96 -12.84 -48.37
N SER A 32 -22.03 -11.94 -48.65
CA SER A 32 -20.72 -12.02 -48.01
C SER A 32 -20.83 -11.73 -46.52
N VAL A 33 -20.07 -12.47 -45.70
CA VAL A 33 -19.87 -12.21 -44.27
C VAL A 33 -18.75 -11.20 -43.99
N SER A 34 -18.22 -10.56 -45.03
CA SER A 34 -17.20 -9.53 -44.85
C SER A 34 -17.77 -8.35 -44.06
N GLY A 35 -17.11 -7.96 -42.97
CA GLY A 35 -17.62 -6.91 -42.12
C GLY A 35 -16.89 -6.77 -40.79
N SER A 36 -17.34 -5.79 -40.02
CA SER A 36 -16.99 -5.62 -38.60
C SER A 36 -18.19 -5.98 -37.75
N TYR A 37 -17.94 -6.74 -36.70
CA TYR A 37 -18.96 -7.23 -35.79
C TYR A 37 -18.52 -7.01 -34.36
N VAL A 38 -19.41 -6.50 -33.52
CA VAL A 38 -19.11 -6.18 -32.12
C VAL A 38 -20.01 -7.01 -31.22
N SER A 39 -19.39 -7.68 -30.26
CA SER A 39 -20.05 -8.31 -29.12
C SER A 39 -19.68 -7.50 -27.88
N HIS A 40 -20.64 -7.25 -27.00
CA HIS A 40 -20.34 -6.72 -25.68
C HIS A 40 -21.17 -7.45 -24.64
N PHE A 41 -20.52 -7.90 -23.57
CA PHE A 41 -21.17 -8.63 -22.50
C PHE A 41 -20.57 -8.22 -21.16
N GLY A 42 -21.42 -7.73 -20.25
CA GLY A 42 -20.97 -7.32 -18.91
C GLY A 42 -19.83 -6.29 -18.95
N ASN A 43 -18.64 -6.73 -18.55
CA ASN A 43 -17.43 -5.93 -18.40
C ASN A 43 -16.42 -6.12 -19.55
N GLN A 44 -16.83 -6.69 -20.68
CA GLN A 44 -15.97 -6.95 -21.84
C GLN A 44 -16.63 -6.60 -23.18
N VAL A 45 -15.79 -6.39 -24.18
CA VAL A 45 -16.16 -6.09 -25.56
C VAL A 45 -15.19 -6.78 -26.51
N ASP A 46 -15.75 -7.34 -27.58
CA ASP A 46 -15.05 -8.06 -28.63
C ASP A 46 -15.40 -7.45 -30.00
N LEU A 47 -14.40 -7.27 -30.84
CA LEU A 47 -14.53 -6.80 -32.22
C LEU A 47 -13.94 -7.85 -33.16
N LEU A 48 -14.81 -8.45 -33.95
CA LEU A 48 -14.48 -9.38 -35.01
C LEU A 48 -14.51 -8.64 -36.35
N GLN A 49 -13.37 -8.56 -37.04
CA GLN A 49 -13.28 -8.00 -38.38
C GLN A 49 -12.85 -9.09 -39.33
N ILE A 50 -13.67 -9.43 -40.32
CA ILE A 50 -13.39 -10.50 -41.26
C ILE A 50 -13.59 -10.03 -42.70
N THR A 51 -12.77 -10.60 -43.59
CA THR A 51 -12.88 -10.45 -45.04
C THR A 51 -13.00 -11.83 -45.64
N GLU A 52 -14.13 -12.09 -46.28
CA GLU A 52 -14.42 -13.33 -46.99
C GLU A 52 -13.86 -13.29 -48.41
N THR A 53 -13.25 -14.38 -48.83
CA THR A 53 -12.75 -14.62 -50.18
C THR A 53 -13.81 -15.34 -51.03
N PRO A 54 -13.72 -15.30 -52.37
CA PRO A 54 -14.72 -15.91 -53.25
C PRO A 54 -14.92 -17.43 -53.09
N ASP A 55 -14.01 -18.14 -52.42
CA ASP A 55 -14.10 -19.56 -52.08
C ASP A 55 -14.77 -19.80 -50.70
N HIS A 56 -15.50 -18.82 -50.17
CA HIS A 56 -16.18 -18.83 -48.87
C HIS A 56 -15.27 -19.09 -47.66
N ARG A 57 -13.97 -18.85 -47.82
CA ARG A 57 -13.03 -18.75 -46.70
C ARG A 57 -12.98 -17.32 -46.22
N PHE A 58 -12.55 -17.09 -44.98
CA PHE A 58 -12.30 -15.75 -44.50
C PHE A 58 -11.05 -15.68 -43.63
N THR A 59 -10.49 -14.48 -43.58
CA THR A 59 -9.40 -14.10 -42.67
C THR A 59 -9.75 -12.80 -41.97
N GLY A 60 -9.18 -12.57 -40.80
CA GLY A 60 -9.54 -11.39 -40.02
C GLY A 60 -8.77 -11.22 -38.73
N THR A 61 -9.28 -10.32 -37.90
CA THR A 61 -8.78 -10.07 -36.54
C THR A 61 -9.92 -10.12 -35.54
N LEU A 62 -9.62 -10.65 -34.35
CA LEU A 62 -10.44 -10.53 -33.16
C LEU A 62 -9.69 -9.64 -32.18
N ARG A 63 -10.30 -8.52 -31.78
CA ARG A 63 -9.80 -7.64 -30.72
C ARG A 63 -10.71 -7.80 -29.52
N HIS A 64 -10.12 -7.98 -28.35
CA HIS A 64 -10.84 -8.09 -27.10
C HIS A 64 -10.37 -6.99 -26.15
N ALA A 65 -11.30 -6.46 -25.37
CA ALA A 65 -11.02 -5.60 -24.23
C ALA A 65 -11.95 -5.93 -23.07
N GLY A 66 -11.39 -5.99 -21.87
CA GLY A 66 -12.14 -6.34 -20.66
C GLY A 66 -11.69 -5.53 -19.46
N LEU A 67 -12.66 -5.07 -18.65
CA LEU A 67 -12.41 -4.41 -17.38
C LEU A 67 -12.18 -5.45 -16.28
N LYS A 68 -10.98 -5.46 -15.71
CA LYS A 68 -10.63 -6.33 -14.59
C LYS A 68 -11.22 -5.81 -13.28
N ASN A 69 -11.28 -6.70 -12.29
CA ASN A 69 -11.75 -6.37 -10.93
C ASN A 69 -10.90 -5.29 -10.22
N ASP A 70 -9.68 -5.02 -10.70
CA ASP A 70 -8.85 -3.93 -10.19
C ASP A 70 -9.11 -2.57 -10.85
N GLY A 71 -10.06 -2.50 -11.79
CA GLY A 71 -10.39 -1.31 -12.54
C GLY A 71 -9.50 -1.05 -13.76
N THR A 72 -8.50 -1.90 -14.03
CA THR A 72 -7.65 -1.79 -15.22
C THR A 72 -8.27 -2.50 -16.41
N LEU A 73 -7.96 -2.03 -17.62
CA LEU A 73 -8.34 -2.71 -18.85
C LEU A 73 -7.27 -3.74 -19.23
N SER A 74 -7.70 -4.96 -19.55
CA SER A 74 -6.94 -5.84 -20.45
C SER A 74 -7.37 -5.58 -21.88
N SER A 75 -6.41 -5.65 -22.79
CA SER A 75 -6.68 -5.76 -24.22
C SER A 75 -5.76 -6.79 -24.85
N ASN A 76 -6.27 -7.48 -25.84
CA ASN A 76 -5.55 -8.46 -26.65
C ASN A 76 -6.13 -8.49 -28.06
N SER A 77 -5.32 -8.96 -29.00
CA SER A 77 -5.75 -9.21 -30.36
C SER A 77 -5.24 -10.56 -30.83
N ALA A 78 -6.04 -11.19 -31.68
CA ALA A 78 -5.75 -12.48 -32.28
C ALA A 78 -6.10 -12.43 -33.76
N ASN A 79 -5.39 -13.22 -34.56
CA ASN A 79 -5.78 -13.44 -35.94
C ASN A 79 -6.87 -14.50 -35.99
N VAL A 80 -7.83 -14.33 -36.89
CA VAL A 80 -8.88 -15.32 -37.11
C VAL A 80 -8.89 -15.79 -38.55
N SER A 81 -9.29 -17.03 -38.75
CA SER A 81 -9.50 -17.61 -40.08
C SER A 81 -10.64 -18.62 -40.02
N GLY A 82 -11.31 -18.87 -41.14
CA GLY A 82 -12.43 -19.80 -41.14
C GLY A 82 -13.09 -19.96 -42.49
N SER A 83 -14.28 -20.54 -42.46
CA SER A 83 -15.12 -20.72 -43.64
C SER A 83 -16.59 -20.59 -43.30
N VAL A 84 -17.39 -20.22 -44.29
CA VAL A 84 -18.85 -20.16 -44.23
C VAL A 84 -19.44 -21.19 -45.20
N ASP A 85 -20.47 -21.90 -44.77
CA ASP A 85 -21.25 -22.82 -45.60
C ASP A 85 -22.73 -22.57 -45.34
N GLY A 86 -23.38 -21.85 -46.27
CA GLY A 86 -24.74 -21.33 -46.10
C GLY A 86 -24.82 -20.39 -44.89
N ASN A 87 -25.60 -20.79 -43.87
CA ASN A 87 -25.71 -20.06 -42.61
C ASN A 87 -24.74 -20.55 -41.54
N SER A 88 -23.96 -21.60 -41.78
CA SER A 88 -23.02 -22.14 -40.80
C SER A 88 -21.66 -21.44 -40.94
N ILE A 89 -21.04 -21.09 -39.83
CA ILE A 89 -19.69 -20.51 -39.81
C ILE A 89 -18.78 -21.34 -38.89
N THR A 90 -17.55 -21.58 -39.34
CA THR A 90 -16.48 -22.12 -38.49
C THR A 90 -15.37 -21.11 -38.42
N LEU A 91 -14.95 -20.74 -37.22
CA LEU A 91 -13.93 -19.74 -36.94
C LEU A 91 -12.81 -20.34 -36.10
N THR A 92 -11.57 -20.12 -36.51
CA THR A 92 -10.36 -20.50 -35.79
C THR A 92 -9.67 -19.23 -35.29
N VAL A 93 -9.57 -19.07 -33.97
CA VAL A 93 -8.77 -18.02 -33.33
C VAL A 93 -7.36 -18.54 -33.10
N LEU A 94 -6.37 -17.77 -33.55
CA LEU A 94 -4.96 -18.00 -33.25
C LEU A 94 -4.51 -16.95 -32.24
N GLU A 95 -4.45 -17.35 -30.96
CA GLU A 95 -3.92 -16.47 -29.92
C GLU A 95 -2.43 -16.19 -30.14
N THR A 96 -1.96 -15.02 -29.71
CA THR A 96 -0.55 -14.63 -29.73
C THR A 96 -0.11 -14.27 -28.30
N PRO A 97 1.11 -14.63 -27.85
CA PRO A 97 2.25 -15.18 -28.60
C PRO A 97 2.33 -16.72 -28.69
N LEU A 98 1.41 -17.45 -28.05
CA LEU A 98 1.36 -18.93 -28.11
C LEU A 98 0.34 -19.36 -29.17
N PRO A 99 0.71 -20.18 -30.18
CA PRO A 99 -0.15 -20.55 -31.30
C PRO A 99 -1.19 -21.62 -30.92
N ILE A 100 -1.92 -21.38 -29.83
CA ILE A 100 -3.06 -22.19 -29.42
C ILE A 100 -4.20 -21.84 -30.37
N ARG A 101 -4.63 -22.83 -31.16
CA ARG A 101 -5.81 -22.71 -32.01
C ARG A 101 -7.05 -23.09 -31.23
N GLN A 102 -8.00 -22.16 -31.17
CA GLN A 102 -9.33 -22.41 -30.65
C GLN A 102 -10.32 -22.37 -31.81
N ASN A 103 -11.13 -23.42 -31.95
CA ASN A 103 -12.14 -23.53 -32.99
C ASN A 103 -13.52 -23.26 -32.39
N PHE A 104 -14.27 -22.37 -33.03
CA PHE A 104 -15.62 -22.00 -32.70
C PHE A 104 -16.52 -22.32 -33.88
N SER A 105 -17.68 -22.89 -33.61
CA SER A 105 -18.74 -23.10 -34.59
C SER A 105 -19.88 -22.15 -34.30
N GLY A 106 -20.58 -21.70 -35.33
CA GLY A 106 -21.62 -20.71 -35.17
C GLY A 106 -22.57 -20.62 -36.34
N THR A 107 -23.44 -19.61 -36.31
CA THR A 107 -24.39 -19.32 -37.37
C THR A 107 -24.36 -17.85 -37.77
N VAL A 108 -24.40 -17.60 -39.08
CA VAL A 108 -24.59 -16.28 -39.67
C VAL A 108 -26.08 -15.96 -39.67
N THR A 109 -26.44 -14.83 -39.06
CA THR A 109 -27.82 -14.35 -38.94
C THR A 109 -28.00 -13.05 -39.71
N GLY A 110 -29.24 -12.53 -39.76
CA GLY A 110 -29.51 -11.23 -40.38
C GLY A 110 -28.93 -10.04 -39.60
N SER A 111 -28.64 -10.20 -38.30
CA SER A 111 -28.13 -9.14 -37.43
C SER A 111 -26.65 -9.27 -37.09
N GLY A 112 -26.00 -10.36 -37.48
CA GLY A 112 -24.60 -10.60 -37.16
C GLY A 112 -24.19 -12.08 -37.18
N ILE A 113 -23.25 -12.45 -36.31
CA ILE A 113 -22.70 -13.79 -36.18
C ILE A 113 -22.91 -14.30 -34.76
N ASP A 114 -23.52 -15.48 -34.62
CA ASP A 114 -23.64 -16.18 -33.34
C ASP A 114 -22.55 -17.24 -33.24
N LEU A 115 -21.61 -17.11 -32.30
CA LEU A 115 -20.58 -18.11 -32.05
C LEU A 115 -20.91 -18.93 -30.81
N THR A 116 -20.77 -20.25 -30.91
CA THR A 116 -20.87 -21.15 -29.75
C THR A 116 -19.55 -21.12 -29.00
N VAL A 117 -19.58 -20.61 -27.77
CA VAL A 117 -18.42 -20.48 -26.89
C VAL A 117 -18.50 -21.47 -25.74
N GLY A 118 -17.42 -22.20 -25.49
CA GLY A 118 -17.34 -23.15 -24.38
C GLY A 118 -16.90 -22.46 -23.08
N ASN A 119 -17.63 -22.71 -21.99
CA ASN A 119 -17.23 -22.35 -20.63
C ASN A 119 -17.25 -23.60 -19.73
N GLY A 120 -16.18 -24.39 -19.79
CA GLY A 120 -16.09 -25.68 -19.09
C GLY A 120 -17.10 -26.70 -19.63
N ALA A 121 -18.03 -27.16 -18.79
CA ALA A 121 -19.07 -28.12 -19.17
C ALA A 121 -20.32 -27.47 -19.80
N GLN A 122 -20.37 -26.14 -19.90
CA GLN A 122 -21.50 -25.39 -20.46
C GLN A 122 -21.11 -24.74 -21.78
N THR A 123 -22.01 -24.75 -22.75
CA THR A 123 -21.88 -24.01 -24.01
C THR A 123 -22.78 -22.78 -23.95
N GLY A 124 -22.21 -21.60 -24.18
CA GLY A 124 -22.93 -20.36 -24.39
C GLY A 124 -22.96 -19.98 -25.86
N VAL A 125 -23.81 -19.01 -26.20
CA VAL A 125 -23.79 -18.35 -27.51
C VAL A 125 -23.36 -16.92 -27.29
N GLU A 126 -22.36 -16.48 -28.03
CA GLU A 126 -21.92 -15.10 -28.09
C GLU A 126 -22.40 -14.47 -29.40
N HIS A 127 -23.18 -13.39 -29.29
CA HIS A 127 -23.72 -12.67 -30.44
C HIS A 127 -22.81 -11.49 -30.82
N PHE A 128 -22.23 -11.56 -32.00
CA PHE A 128 -21.49 -10.48 -32.64
C PHE A 128 -22.40 -9.72 -33.59
N ALA A 129 -22.94 -8.59 -33.16
CA ALA A 129 -23.81 -7.76 -33.98
C ALA A 129 -23.01 -7.01 -35.06
N THR A 130 -23.57 -6.83 -36.25
CA THR A 130 -22.94 -6.00 -37.30
C THR A 130 -22.76 -4.58 -36.79
N GLY A 131 -21.55 -4.02 -36.93
CA GLY A 131 -21.19 -2.71 -36.41
C GLY A 131 -19.96 -2.09 -37.07
N GLN A 132 -19.41 -1.07 -36.42
CA GLN A 132 -18.19 -0.37 -36.83
C GLN A 132 -17.10 -0.50 -35.77
N PRO A 133 -15.81 -0.38 -36.13
CA PRO A 133 -14.74 -0.33 -35.15
C PRO A 133 -14.92 0.76 -34.07
N SER A 134 -15.60 1.86 -34.41
CA SER A 134 -15.94 2.93 -33.46
C SER A 134 -16.90 2.49 -32.35
N ASP A 135 -17.73 1.47 -32.59
CA ASP A 135 -18.65 0.95 -31.58
C ASP A 135 -17.87 0.21 -30.50
N PHE A 136 -16.87 -0.58 -30.89
CA PHE A 136 -15.91 -1.18 -29.97
C PHE A 136 -15.16 -0.11 -29.17
N ASP A 137 -14.59 0.90 -29.83
CA ASP A 137 -13.83 1.95 -29.17
C ASP A 137 -14.72 2.75 -28.18
N THR A 138 -16.01 2.92 -28.50
CA THR A 138 -17.01 3.55 -27.60
C THR A 138 -17.20 2.72 -26.33
N VAL A 139 -17.38 1.40 -26.45
CA VAL A 139 -17.53 0.53 -25.27
C VAL A 139 -16.23 0.46 -24.47
N VAL A 140 -15.06 0.43 -25.12
CA VAL A 140 -13.76 0.53 -24.43
C VAL A 140 -13.66 1.81 -23.61
N ALA A 141 -14.08 2.95 -24.16
CA ALA A 141 -14.11 4.21 -23.41
C ALA A 141 -15.06 4.15 -22.20
N GLN A 142 -16.23 3.52 -22.33
CA GLN A 142 -17.17 3.29 -21.22
C GLN A 142 -16.57 2.39 -20.13
N LEU A 143 -15.91 1.29 -20.53
CA LEU A 143 -15.23 0.38 -19.58
C LEU A 143 -14.10 1.11 -18.84
N ASN A 144 -13.33 1.95 -19.53
CA ASN A 144 -12.30 2.77 -18.90
C ASN A 144 -12.90 3.76 -17.88
N GLN A 145 -14.01 4.41 -18.24
CA GLN A 145 -14.73 5.32 -17.35
C GLN A 145 -15.28 4.59 -16.11
N ALA A 146 -15.80 3.37 -16.28
CA ALA A 146 -16.26 2.52 -15.17
C ALA A 146 -15.09 2.05 -14.27
N GLY A 147 -13.89 1.90 -14.81
CA GLY A 147 -12.68 1.54 -14.06
C GLY A 147 -12.14 2.64 -13.14
N GLN A 148 -12.30 3.91 -13.51
CA GLN A 148 -11.78 5.06 -12.73
C GLN A 148 -12.17 5.06 -11.25
N PRO A 149 -13.45 4.89 -10.84
CA PRO A 149 -13.82 4.84 -9.43
C PRO A 149 -13.19 3.64 -8.68
N ILE A 150 -12.99 2.50 -9.35
CA ILE A 150 -12.35 1.31 -8.76
C ILE A 150 -10.88 1.60 -8.46
N ILE A 151 -10.17 2.19 -9.42
CA ILE A 151 -8.77 2.60 -9.26
C ILE A 151 -8.65 3.63 -8.13
N ALA A 152 -9.50 4.65 -8.12
CA ALA A 152 -9.50 5.69 -7.10
C ALA A 152 -9.78 5.11 -5.69
N ALA A 153 -10.75 4.20 -5.57
CA ALA A 153 -11.05 3.52 -4.31
C ALA A 153 -9.87 2.67 -3.82
N ARG A 154 -9.22 1.92 -4.72
CA ARG A 154 -8.03 1.11 -4.39
C ARG A 154 -6.86 1.98 -3.95
N GLN A 155 -6.57 3.06 -4.66
CA GLN A 155 -5.51 4.00 -4.27
C GLN A 155 -5.79 4.62 -2.90
N ARG A 156 -7.06 4.96 -2.62
CA ARG A 156 -7.47 5.44 -1.30
C ARG A 156 -7.21 4.38 -0.23
N GLY A 157 -7.63 3.13 -0.45
CA GLY A 157 -7.38 2.02 0.46
C GLY A 157 -5.89 1.77 0.74
N GLN A 158 -5.05 1.84 -0.30
CA GLN A 158 -3.59 1.70 -0.14
C GLN A 158 -2.98 2.82 0.72
N ARG A 159 -3.45 4.06 0.55
CA ARG A 159 -3.01 5.19 1.38
C ARG A 159 -3.45 5.03 2.84
N VAL A 160 -4.69 4.60 3.09
CA VAL A 160 -5.17 4.28 4.46
C VAL A 160 -4.30 3.20 5.10
N GLU A 161 -4.00 2.12 4.37
CA GLU A 161 -3.14 1.03 4.86
C GLU A 161 -1.71 1.49 5.17
N GLN A 162 -1.17 2.42 4.37
CA GLN A 162 0.14 3.03 4.66
C GLN A 162 0.10 3.84 5.96
N LEU A 163 -0.94 4.64 6.16
CA LEU A 163 -1.14 5.42 7.39
C LEU A 163 -1.31 4.50 8.61
N ASN A 164 -2.10 3.43 8.49
CA ASN A 164 -2.28 2.42 9.53
C ASN A 164 -0.94 1.78 9.94
N ARG A 165 -0.09 1.43 8.96
CA ARG A 165 1.25 0.88 9.24
C ARG A 165 2.15 1.88 9.97
N GLN A 166 2.10 3.16 9.60
CA GLN A 166 2.87 4.20 10.30
C GLN A 166 2.40 4.39 11.75
N LEU A 167 1.09 4.36 11.99
CA LEU A 167 0.49 4.41 13.33
C LEU A 167 0.89 3.22 14.19
N ASN A 168 0.80 2.01 13.64
CA ASN A 168 1.17 0.79 14.36
C ASN A 168 2.66 0.81 14.72
N ALA A 169 3.53 1.21 13.79
CA ALA A 169 4.96 1.36 14.06
C ALA A 169 5.27 2.42 15.15
N LEU A 170 4.50 3.51 15.21
CA LEU A 170 4.62 4.50 16.30
C LEU A 170 4.14 3.91 17.63
N THR A 171 2.98 3.26 17.63
CA THR A 171 2.42 2.57 18.80
C THR A 171 3.42 1.57 19.39
N ASP A 172 4.04 0.74 18.54
CA ASP A 172 5.07 -0.22 18.96
C ASP A 172 6.34 0.46 19.48
N SER A 173 6.70 1.63 18.93
CA SER A 173 7.84 2.41 19.43
C SER A 173 7.55 2.97 20.83
N LEU A 174 6.34 3.49 21.06
CA LEU A 174 5.90 3.99 22.36
C LEU A 174 5.84 2.88 23.41
N ASN A 175 5.28 1.72 23.06
CA ASN A 175 5.22 0.58 23.97
C ASN A 175 6.62 0.08 24.36
N ARG A 176 7.56 0.03 23.41
CA ARG A 176 8.96 -0.31 23.70
C ARG A 176 9.63 0.71 24.60
N PHE A 177 9.39 2.01 24.37
CA PHE A 177 9.88 3.06 25.25
C PHE A 177 9.34 2.90 26.68
N VAL A 178 8.03 2.69 26.84
CA VAL A 178 7.43 2.46 28.17
C VAL A 178 8.04 1.25 28.87
N ALA A 179 8.27 0.15 28.14
CA ALA A 179 8.93 -1.03 28.70
C ALA A 179 10.40 -0.73 29.13
N SER A 180 11.15 -0.01 28.30
CA SER A 180 12.51 0.46 28.64
C SER A 180 12.50 1.34 29.89
N ALA A 181 11.59 2.31 29.93
CA ALA A 181 11.41 3.22 31.06
C ALA A 181 11.15 2.46 32.36
N HIS A 182 10.30 1.43 32.36
CA HIS A 182 10.10 0.58 33.53
C HIS A 182 11.39 -0.16 33.96
N GLN A 183 12.17 -0.69 33.01
CA GLN A 183 13.46 -1.30 33.34
C GLN A 183 14.45 -0.29 33.94
N HIS A 184 14.46 0.94 33.45
CA HIS A 184 15.27 2.02 34.03
C HIS A 184 14.80 2.38 35.45
N LEU A 185 13.49 2.50 35.67
CA LEU A 185 12.92 2.75 36.99
C LEU A 185 13.32 1.68 38.03
N GLU A 186 13.45 0.42 37.61
CA GLU A 186 13.93 -0.66 38.49
C GLU A 186 15.45 -0.62 38.75
N ARG A 187 16.24 -0.13 37.79
CA ARG A 187 17.72 -0.15 37.85
C ARG A 187 18.32 1.10 38.46
N LEU A 188 17.74 2.29 38.23
CA LEU A 188 18.28 3.57 38.68
C LEU A 188 18.47 3.68 40.21
N PRO A 189 17.58 3.13 41.06
CA PRO A 189 17.85 3.08 42.50
C PRO A 189 19.13 2.32 42.86
N ARG A 190 19.50 1.29 42.09
CA ARG A 190 20.78 0.57 42.30
C ARG A 190 21.99 1.41 41.92
N ALA A 191 21.86 2.25 40.89
CA ALA A 191 22.91 3.21 40.53
C ALA A 191 23.12 4.26 41.65
N GLN A 192 22.05 4.72 42.30
CA GLN A 192 22.16 5.60 43.47
C GLN A 192 22.91 4.91 44.62
N ALA A 193 22.53 3.67 44.94
CA ALA A 193 23.20 2.89 45.98
C ALA A 193 24.68 2.60 45.65
N TYR A 194 25.01 2.44 44.36
CA TYR A 194 26.39 2.23 43.91
C TYR A 194 27.32 3.38 44.32
N TYR A 195 26.94 4.63 44.10
CA TYR A 195 27.79 5.78 44.46
C TYR A 195 27.97 5.91 45.98
N GLN A 196 26.92 5.65 46.77
CA GLN A 196 27.01 5.63 48.23
C GLN A 196 27.95 4.53 48.73
N HIS A 197 27.86 3.35 48.11
CA HIS A 197 28.74 2.22 48.43
C HIS A 197 30.20 2.52 48.05
N ALA A 198 30.44 3.10 46.87
CA ALA A 198 31.77 3.49 46.41
C ALA A 198 32.45 4.48 47.38
N VAL A 199 31.74 5.51 47.83
CA VAL A 199 32.24 6.43 48.87
C VAL A 199 32.64 5.69 50.13
N THR A 200 31.79 4.77 50.61
CA THR A 200 32.04 4.01 51.84
C THR A 200 33.28 3.13 51.72
N VAL A 201 33.45 2.46 50.58
CA VAL A 201 34.60 1.58 50.30
C VAL A 201 35.89 2.39 50.21
N GLU A 202 35.88 3.49 49.47
CA GLU A 202 37.05 4.34 49.27
C GLU A 202 37.47 5.04 50.58
N GLN A 203 36.51 5.48 51.40
CA GLN A 203 36.80 6.02 52.73
C GLN A 203 37.46 4.97 53.63
N ALA A 204 36.95 3.73 53.66
CA ALA A 204 37.54 2.66 54.46
C ALA A 204 38.97 2.30 54.02
N LYS A 205 39.27 2.39 52.71
CA LYS A 205 40.62 2.23 52.18
C LYS A 205 41.54 3.36 52.64
N LEU A 206 41.09 4.62 52.53
CA LEU A 206 41.84 5.78 53.00
C LEU A 206 42.19 5.66 54.49
N ASP A 207 41.19 5.35 55.33
CA ASP A 207 41.40 5.19 56.78
C ASP A 207 42.44 4.09 57.08
N ARG A 208 42.44 3.01 56.29
CA ARG A 208 43.42 1.93 56.44
C ARG A 208 44.82 2.35 56.00
N ALA A 209 44.95 3.07 54.89
CA ALA A 209 46.23 3.59 54.41
C ALA A 209 46.84 4.56 55.44
N GLN A 210 46.04 5.49 55.98
CA GLN A 210 46.46 6.42 57.03
C GLN A 210 46.97 5.70 58.29
N ARG A 211 46.28 4.64 58.74
CA ARG A 211 46.73 3.84 59.88
C ARG A 211 48.06 3.13 59.61
N LEU A 212 48.29 2.64 58.39
CA LEU A 212 49.53 1.98 58.01
C LEU A 212 50.70 2.96 57.94
N GLU A 213 50.49 4.17 57.39
CA GLU A 213 51.48 5.24 57.41
C GLU A 213 51.88 5.63 58.84
N ALA A 214 50.92 5.72 59.75
CA ALA A 214 51.17 6.03 61.16
C ALA A 214 52.05 4.98 61.89
N ILE A 215 52.13 3.74 61.40
CA ILE A 215 53.02 2.70 61.97
C ILE A 215 54.49 2.98 61.62
N GLY A 216 54.76 3.60 60.46
CA GLY A 216 56.07 4.15 60.11
C GLY A 216 57.18 3.15 59.77
N ASN A 217 56.86 1.88 59.46
CA ASN A 217 57.84 0.92 58.95
C ASN A 217 57.69 0.69 57.44
N GLY A 218 58.78 0.33 56.75
CA GLY A 218 58.81 0.24 55.29
C GLY A 218 57.83 -0.78 54.68
N VAL A 219 57.45 -1.83 55.43
CA VAL A 219 56.42 -2.79 54.99
C VAL A 219 55.03 -2.17 55.07
N ALA A 220 54.73 -1.45 56.16
CA ALA A 220 53.45 -0.76 56.33
C ALA A 220 53.26 0.36 55.30
N GLN A 221 54.30 1.14 55.03
CA GLN A 221 54.30 2.17 53.98
C GLN A 221 54.11 1.58 52.58
N GLY A 222 54.81 0.48 52.27
CA GLY A 222 54.60 -0.25 51.01
C GLY A 222 53.16 -0.75 50.85
N GLN A 223 52.54 -1.25 51.93
CA GLN A 223 51.13 -1.67 51.92
C GLN A 223 50.16 -0.49 51.76
N ALA A 224 50.45 0.67 52.36
CA ALA A 224 49.66 1.88 52.17
C ALA A 224 49.69 2.34 50.70
N GLY A 225 50.87 2.33 50.06
CA GLY A 225 51.03 2.62 48.64
C GLY A 225 50.23 1.69 47.72
N VAL A 226 50.19 0.38 48.01
CA VAL A 226 49.35 -0.58 47.25
C VAL A 226 47.86 -0.25 47.39
N ILE A 227 47.40 0.13 48.58
CA ILE A 227 46.00 0.51 48.80
C ILE A 227 45.64 1.76 47.99
N VAL A 228 46.49 2.80 48.02
CA VAL A 228 46.27 4.02 47.23
C VAL A 228 46.29 3.71 45.72
N GLY A 229 47.19 2.84 45.26
CA GLY A 229 47.18 2.34 43.88
C GLY A 229 45.87 1.65 43.48
N GLN A 230 45.29 0.85 44.38
CA GLN A 230 43.99 0.21 44.17
C GLN A 230 42.84 1.24 44.11
N MET A 231 42.90 2.32 44.88
CA MET A 231 41.92 3.42 44.80
C MET A 231 41.93 4.08 43.40
N GLY A 232 43.09 4.17 42.74
CA GLY A 232 43.20 4.64 41.35
C GLY A 232 42.51 3.71 40.33
N VAL A 233 42.52 2.39 40.56
CA VAL A 233 41.78 1.42 39.73
C VAL A 233 40.28 1.60 39.91
N ASP A 234 39.82 1.72 41.16
CA ASP A 234 38.41 1.93 41.48
C ASP A 234 37.87 3.24 40.90
N LYS A 235 38.67 4.32 40.94
CA LYS A 235 38.38 5.59 40.24
C LYS A 235 38.09 5.37 38.74
N SER A 236 38.87 4.53 38.07
CA SER A 236 38.65 4.21 36.65
C SER A 236 37.36 3.41 36.45
N GLN A 237 37.04 2.47 37.33
CA GLN A 237 35.79 1.70 37.25
C GLN A 237 34.55 2.58 37.47
N ILE A 238 34.63 3.55 38.39
CA ILE A 238 33.58 4.54 38.63
C ILE A 238 33.36 5.40 37.39
N SER A 239 34.44 5.84 36.71
CA SER A 239 34.34 6.58 35.44
C SER A 239 33.63 5.78 34.34
N ILE A 240 33.84 4.46 34.25
CA ILE A 240 33.14 3.62 33.26
C ILE A 240 31.64 3.54 33.58
N ALA A 241 31.29 3.45 34.87
CA ALA A 241 29.89 3.48 35.31
C ALA A 241 29.24 4.84 35.00
N ASP A 242 29.99 5.94 35.16
CA ASP A 242 29.54 7.29 34.82
C ASP A 242 29.22 7.43 33.33
N ASP A 243 30.11 6.97 32.46
CA ASP A 243 29.89 7.01 31.01
C ASP A 243 28.67 6.20 30.60
N SER A 244 28.45 5.06 31.27
CA SER A 244 27.27 4.23 31.02
C SER A 244 25.98 4.91 31.45
N PHE A 245 26.01 5.63 32.56
CA PHE A 245 24.87 6.41 33.04
C PHE A 245 24.56 7.59 32.11
N ASP A 246 25.57 8.36 31.73
CA ASP A 246 25.41 9.54 30.87
C ASP A 246 24.91 9.14 29.48
N ARG A 247 25.39 8.01 28.93
CA ARG A 247 24.85 7.42 27.69
C ARG A 247 23.37 7.07 27.84
N ALA A 248 22.99 6.35 28.89
CA ALA A 248 21.60 5.99 29.11
C ALA A 248 20.67 7.21 29.22
N GLN A 249 21.11 8.25 29.92
CA GLN A 249 20.35 9.49 30.05
C GLN A 249 20.18 10.22 28.71
N ASN A 250 21.24 10.31 27.91
CA ASN A 250 21.20 10.95 26.60
C ASN A 250 20.33 10.17 25.60
N ASP A 251 20.46 8.83 25.58
CA ASP A 251 19.68 7.96 24.70
C ASP A 251 18.18 8.08 24.99
N GLU A 252 17.79 8.11 26.28
CA GLU A 252 16.39 8.32 26.69
C GLU A 252 15.86 9.69 26.26
N ALA A 253 16.65 10.76 26.44
CA ALA A 253 16.25 12.11 26.00
C ALA A 253 16.11 12.20 24.47
N THR A 254 17.01 11.58 23.71
CA THR A 254 16.92 11.52 22.25
C THR A 254 15.69 10.72 21.80
N ALA A 255 15.43 9.57 22.42
CA ALA A 255 14.27 8.74 22.12
C ALA A 255 12.95 9.49 22.42
N GLU A 256 12.86 10.15 23.58
CA GLU A 256 11.72 10.98 23.96
C GLU A 256 11.45 12.09 22.92
N ASN A 257 12.48 12.85 22.54
CA ASN A 257 12.34 13.93 21.55
C ASN A 257 11.85 13.41 20.20
N ALA A 258 12.40 12.29 19.73
CA ALA A 258 11.99 11.67 18.47
C ALA A 258 10.54 11.16 18.53
N LEU A 259 10.12 10.57 19.65
CA LEU A 259 8.75 10.10 19.86
C LEU A 259 7.78 11.28 19.95
N ASN A 260 8.11 12.34 20.69
CA ASN A 260 7.28 13.54 20.79
C ASN A 260 7.04 14.18 19.41
N ALA A 261 8.09 14.29 18.58
CA ALA A 261 7.96 14.80 17.21
C ALA A 261 7.02 13.92 16.35
N ARG A 262 7.12 12.59 16.48
CA ARG A 262 6.25 11.65 15.75
C ARG A 262 4.81 11.67 16.27
N ILE A 263 4.59 11.77 17.58
CA ILE A 263 3.25 11.94 18.18
C ILE A 263 2.60 13.21 17.62
N ALA A 264 3.38 14.30 17.51
CA ALA A 264 2.85 15.58 17.06
C ALA A 264 2.27 15.55 15.64
N GLN A 265 2.81 14.69 14.77
CA GLN A 265 2.30 14.49 13.41
C GLN A 265 0.87 13.92 13.37
N TRP A 266 0.39 13.31 14.47
CA TRP A 266 -0.93 12.69 14.56
C TRP A 266 -1.94 13.52 15.36
N HIS A 267 -1.53 14.70 15.84
CA HIS A 267 -2.46 15.69 16.38
C HIS A 267 -3.43 16.16 15.30
N GLY A 268 -4.69 16.38 15.70
CA GLY A 268 -5.77 16.74 14.78
C GLY A 268 -6.35 15.60 13.93
N THR A 269 -5.60 14.53 13.65
CA THR A 269 -6.12 13.34 12.95
C THR A 269 -6.58 12.24 13.91
N CYS A 270 -5.66 11.67 14.70
CA CYS A 270 -5.99 10.56 15.60
C CYS A 270 -6.14 10.97 17.07
N LEU A 271 -5.40 12.00 17.50
CA LEU A 271 -5.28 12.32 18.93
C LEU A 271 -6.32 13.34 19.41
N ASP A 272 -6.68 14.32 18.58
CA ASP A 272 -7.59 15.41 18.98
C ASP A 272 -8.73 15.68 17.98
N GLY A 273 -8.76 14.99 16.84
CA GLY A 273 -9.90 14.95 15.88
C GLY A 273 -10.32 16.26 15.20
N ASN A 274 -9.75 17.41 15.55
CA ASN A 274 -10.27 18.72 15.18
C ASN A 274 -9.92 19.22 13.77
N THR A 275 -9.09 18.51 12.99
CA THR A 275 -8.58 19.01 11.70
C THR A 275 -9.02 18.21 10.47
N VAL A 276 -9.81 17.15 10.63
CA VAL A 276 -10.23 16.27 9.54
C VAL A 276 -11.38 16.88 8.74
N LYS A 277 -11.25 16.94 7.42
CA LYS A 277 -12.27 17.41 6.47
C LYS A 277 -12.94 16.25 5.74
N ALA A 278 -14.15 16.49 5.24
CA ALA A 278 -14.84 15.54 4.37
C ALA A 278 -14.01 15.30 3.09
N GLY A 279 -13.71 14.03 2.81
CA GLY A 279 -12.88 13.61 1.68
C GLY A 279 -11.42 13.30 2.03
N ASP A 280 -10.97 13.64 3.25
CA ASP A 280 -9.61 13.33 3.67
C ASP A 280 -9.37 11.81 3.72
N VAL A 281 -8.11 11.44 3.47
CA VAL A 281 -7.63 10.07 3.66
C VAL A 281 -7.07 9.98 5.07
N ILE A 282 -7.88 9.43 5.97
CA ILE A 282 -7.50 9.23 7.37
C ILE A 282 -7.22 7.75 7.65
N PRO A 283 -6.38 7.45 8.66
CA PRO A 283 -6.21 6.09 9.14
C PRO A 283 -7.52 5.52 9.68
N ASP A 284 -7.56 4.19 9.82
CA ASP A 284 -8.69 3.54 10.47
C ASP A 284 -8.76 3.91 11.97
N MET A 285 -9.98 3.95 12.50
CA MET A 285 -10.22 4.33 13.89
C MET A 285 -9.64 3.32 14.89
N GLY A 286 -9.42 2.06 14.48
CA GLY A 286 -8.78 1.03 15.31
C GLY A 286 -7.33 1.40 15.68
N PRO A 287 -6.44 1.56 14.68
CA PRO A 287 -5.09 2.08 14.87
C PRO A 287 -5.03 3.41 15.63
N CYS A 288 -5.91 4.38 15.35
CA CYS A 288 -5.94 5.64 16.10
C CYS A 288 -6.22 5.42 17.60
N LYS A 289 -7.17 4.53 17.96
CA LYS A 289 -7.43 4.19 19.37
C LYS A 289 -6.23 3.50 20.03
N GLY A 290 -5.53 2.63 19.29
CA GLY A 290 -4.29 2.00 19.74
C GLY A 290 -3.21 3.02 20.08
N LEU A 291 -2.98 3.97 19.17
CA LEU A 291 -2.04 5.06 19.37
C LEU A 291 -2.40 5.90 20.59
N ALA A 292 -3.66 6.31 20.73
CA ALA A 292 -4.10 7.16 21.85
C ALA A 292 -3.80 6.52 23.21
N ARG A 293 -4.01 5.20 23.35
CA ARG A 293 -3.66 4.45 24.58
C ARG A 293 -2.16 4.41 24.81
N ALA A 294 -1.36 4.16 23.77
CA ALA A 294 0.09 4.12 23.89
C ALA A 294 0.67 5.50 24.25
N VAL A 295 0.13 6.58 23.69
CA VAL A 295 0.49 7.96 24.05
C VAL A 295 0.15 8.26 25.51
N ALA A 296 -1.00 7.80 26.01
CA ALA A 296 -1.37 7.98 27.41
C ALA A 296 -0.40 7.24 28.36
N ALA A 297 -0.05 5.98 28.06
CA ALA A 297 0.92 5.20 28.84
C ALA A 297 2.32 5.83 28.81
N TYR A 298 2.75 6.29 27.63
CA TYR A 298 3.98 7.04 27.45
C TYR A 298 4.03 8.32 28.29
N LYS A 299 2.99 9.16 28.23
CA LYS A 299 2.91 10.38 29.05
C LYS A 299 2.87 10.08 30.55
N ALA A 300 2.30 8.95 30.95
CA ALA A 300 2.24 8.54 32.35
C ALA A 300 3.60 8.10 32.90
N VAL A 301 4.47 7.51 32.08
CA VAL A 301 5.80 7.03 32.52
C VAL A 301 6.88 8.11 32.53
N LEU A 302 6.72 9.20 31.75
CA LEU A 302 7.73 10.26 31.66
C LEU A 302 8.05 10.92 33.02
N PRO A 303 7.08 11.41 33.82
CA PRO A 303 7.40 12.05 35.09
C PRO A 303 8.18 11.18 36.08
N PRO A 304 7.79 9.92 36.37
CA PRO A 304 8.59 9.08 37.26
C PRO A 304 9.98 8.77 36.69
N LEU A 305 10.09 8.58 35.36
CA LEU A 305 11.37 8.32 34.71
C LEU A 305 12.33 9.51 34.86
N HIS A 306 11.87 10.72 34.54
CA HIS A 306 12.65 11.95 34.70
C HIS A 306 13.10 12.15 36.14
N ASN A 307 12.21 11.94 37.11
CA ASN A 307 12.55 12.04 38.52
C ASN A 307 13.60 11.02 38.94
N ALA A 308 13.52 9.78 38.45
CA ALA A 308 14.51 8.74 38.76
C ALA A 308 15.90 9.06 38.18
N PHE A 309 15.97 9.54 36.94
CA PHE A 309 17.23 10.00 36.35
C PHE A 309 17.80 11.21 37.09
N ALA A 310 16.98 12.20 37.43
CA ALA A 310 17.41 13.37 38.19
C ALA A 310 17.98 12.97 39.57
N ALA A 311 17.30 12.07 40.29
CA ALA A 311 17.77 11.57 41.58
C ALA A 311 19.08 10.75 41.45
N ALA A 312 19.22 9.95 40.40
CA ALA A 312 20.47 9.23 40.12
C ALA A 312 21.63 10.17 39.77
N ALA A 313 21.38 11.21 38.97
CA ALA A 313 22.36 12.24 38.65
C ALA A 313 22.79 13.02 39.92
N GLN A 314 21.84 13.31 40.82
CA GLN A 314 22.16 13.93 42.11
C GLN A 314 23.02 13.03 43.00
N ALA A 315 22.71 11.73 43.07
CA ALA A 315 23.51 10.77 43.82
C ALA A 315 24.94 10.63 43.24
N LYS A 316 25.07 10.59 41.92
CA LYS A 316 26.36 10.64 41.20
C LYS A 316 27.15 11.89 41.59
N ALA A 317 26.54 13.08 41.48
CA ALA A 317 27.21 14.34 41.80
C ALA A 317 27.65 14.41 43.27
N HIS A 318 26.80 13.98 44.20
CA HIS A 318 27.12 13.95 45.63
C HIS A 318 28.25 12.95 45.94
N GLY A 319 28.19 11.74 45.38
CA GLY A 319 29.22 10.72 45.54
C GLY A 319 30.57 11.18 44.99
N HIS A 320 30.58 11.81 43.80
CA HIS A 320 31.80 12.37 43.22
C HIS A 320 32.43 13.46 44.07
N ALA A 321 31.64 14.35 44.66
CA ALA A 321 32.17 15.38 45.56
C ALA A 321 32.90 14.77 46.77
N GLN A 322 32.34 13.69 47.34
CA GLN A 322 32.95 12.97 48.45
C GLN A 322 34.19 12.18 48.02
N LEU A 323 34.10 11.43 46.92
CA LEU A 323 35.22 10.66 46.36
C LEU A 323 36.40 11.57 45.98
N ALA A 324 36.15 12.74 45.41
CA ALA A 324 37.19 13.72 45.09
C ALA A 324 37.98 14.14 46.35
N SER A 325 37.28 14.39 47.46
CA SER A 325 37.92 14.72 48.74
C SER A 325 38.75 13.55 49.29
N ILE A 326 38.23 12.31 49.17
CA ILE A 326 38.91 11.08 49.61
C ILE A 326 40.19 10.88 48.81
N TRP A 327 40.10 10.93 47.48
CA TRP A 327 41.26 10.74 46.59
C TRP A 327 42.29 11.84 46.75
N GLN A 328 41.88 13.10 46.88
CA GLN A 328 42.83 14.19 47.16
C GLN A 328 43.59 13.97 48.47
N THR A 329 42.93 13.43 49.48
CA THR A 329 43.59 13.11 50.76
C THR A 329 44.54 11.91 50.60
N ALA A 330 44.13 10.89 49.84
CA ALA A 330 44.96 9.72 49.55
C ALA A 330 46.22 10.08 48.75
N ASP A 331 46.11 10.98 47.77
CA ASP A 331 47.22 11.47 46.95
C ASP A 331 48.24 12.25 47.81
N ASN A 332 47.80 12.91 48.88
CA ASN A 332 48.69 13.63 49.81
C ASN A 332 49.38 12.72 50.85
N LEU A 333 49.05 11.42 50.92
CA LEU A 333 49.74 10.46 51.78
C LEU A 333 51.07 9.98 51.17
N HIS A 334 51.33 10.28 49.90
CA HIS A 334 52.56 9.96 49.17
C HIS A 334 53.23 11.20 48.61
#